data_AF-A0A857F1E0-F1
#
_entry.id   AF-A0A857F1E0-F1
#
_cell.length_a   1.000
_cell.length_b   1.000
_cell.length_c   1.000
_cell.angle_alpha   90.00
_cell.angle_beta   90.00
_cell.angle_gamma   90.00
#
_symmetry.space_group_name_H-M   'P 1'
#
loop_
_entity.id
_entity.type
_entity.pdbx_description
1 polymer ?
#
loop_
_entity_poly.entity_id
_entity_poly.type
_entity_poly.pdbx_seq_one_letter_code
_entity_poly.pdbx_strand_id
1 'polypeptide(L)'
;MSFIDKLKENEKKNEEAGRNDINAVKNKLLRGGFGLTKTFWLFWFLPTVAMSVIEYVSESEGTIFKLDAAMLILSGFMFMAVLKTTARKLWKGIALTLIGADILLCLLAISLFFL
;
A
#
# COMPACT_ATOMS: atom_id res chain seq x y z
N MET A 1 13.69 29.09 -15.17
CA MET A 1 14.19 27.74 -14.83
C MET A 1 13.18 26.73 -15.34
N SER A 2 13.59 25.80 -16.21
CA SER A 2 12.68 24.86 -16.87
C SER A 2 12.18 23.80 -15.88
N PHE A 3 11.00 23.22 -16.14
CA PHE A 3 10.51 22.05 -15.39
C PHE A 3 11.52 20.89 -15.42
N ILE A 4 12.24 20.73 -16.53
CA ILE A 4 13.27 19.71 -16.70
C ILE A 4 14.46 19.97 -15.78
N ASP A 5 14.84 21.23 -15.58
CA ASP A 5 15.93 21.60 -14.67
C ASP A 5 15.56 21.31 -13.22
N LYS A 6 14.30 21.60 -12.83
CA LYS A 6 13.78 21.27 -11.48
C LYS A 6 13.71 19.77 -11.23
N LEU A 7 13.39 18.97 -12.25
CA LEU A 7 13.38 17.51 -12.12
C LEU A 7 14.79 16.97 -11.92
N LYS A 8 15.76 17.41 -12.72
CA LYS A 8 17.17 17.00 -12.59
C LYS A 8 17.79 17.41 -11.25
N GLU A 9 17.44 18.60 -10.75
CA GLU A 9 17.92 19.06 -9.43
C GLU A 9 17.34 18.21 -8.29
N ASN A 10 16.06 17.82 -8.39
CA ASN A 10 15.42 16.93 -7.42
C ASN A 10 15.90 15.48 -7.51
N GLU A 11 16.23 14.98 -8.71
CA GLU A 11 16.90 13.68 -8.89
C GLU A 11 18.24 13.65 -8.17
N LYS A 12 19.12 14.63 -8.43
CA LYS A 12 20.42 14.71 -7.74
C LYS A 12 20.29 14.79 -6.22
N LYS A 13 19.38 15.62 -5.71
CA LYS A 13 19.08 15.70 -4.27
C LYS A 13 18.51 14.40 -3.69
N ASN A 14 17.78 13.61 -4.49
CA ASN A 14 17.24 12.33 -4.06
C ASN A 14 18.29 11.21 -4.10
N GLU A 15 19.19 11.22 -5.09
CA GLU A 15 20.35 10.34 -5.19
C GLU A 15 21.32 10.56 -4.02
N GLU A 16 21.68 11.81 -3.75
CA GLU A 16 22.54 12.20 -2.61
C GLU A 16 21.93 11.87 -1.25
N ALA A 17 20.59 11.83 -1.16
CA ALA A 17 19.86 11.46 0.05
C ALA A 17 19.53 9.97 0.17
N GLY A 18 20.02 9.12 -0.76
CA GLY A 18 19.73 7.67 -0.77
C GLY A 18 18.26 7.31 -0.94
N ARG A 19 17.43 8.22 -1.50
CA ARG A 19 15.98 8.02 -1.68
C ARG A 19 15.61 7.09 -2.82
N ASN A 20 16.58 6.71 -3.67
CA ASN A 20 16.39 5.73 -4.74
C ASN A 20 16.51 4.28 -4.23
N ASP A 21 16.87 4.07 -2.96
CA ASP A 21 16.87 2.74 -2.36
C ASP A 21 15.44 2.34 -1.93
N ILE A 22 14.93 1.27 -2.54
CA ILE A 22 13.63 0.67 -2.21
C ILE A 22 13.55 0.32 -0.71
N ASN A 23 14.67 -0.08 -0.09
CA ASN A 23 14.71 -0.35 1.35
C ASN A 23 14.56 0.93 2.18
N ALA A 24 15.12 2.06 1.72
CA ALA A 24 14.95 3.35 2.37
C ALA A 24 13.48 3.83 2.28
N VAL A 25 12.84 3.63 1.12
CA VAL A 25 11.41 3.92 0.93
C VAL A 25 10.55 3.03 1.83
N LYS A 26 10.81 1.72 1.85
CA LYS A 26 10.12 0.74 2.71
C LYS A 26 10.25 1.11 4.19
N ASN A 27 11.46 1.40 4.66
CA ASN A 27 11.69 1.78 6.05
C ASN A 27 10.99 3.09 6.41
N LYS A 28 11.00 4.07 5.50
CA LYS A 28 10.29 5.34 5.71
C LYS A 28 8.78 5.14 5.78
N LEU A 29 8.23 4.25 4.95
CA LEU A 29 6.80 3.88 4.97
C LEU A 29 6.40 3.19 6.26
N LEU A 30 7.17 2.19 6.70
CA LEU A 30 6.93 1.48 7.95
C LEU A 30 7.07 2.36 9.19
N ARG A 31 7.92 3.38 9.15
CA ARG A 31 8.03 4.39 10.22
C ARG A 31 6.94 5.45 10.17
N GLY A 32 6.01 5.37 9.22
CA GLY A 32 4.93 6.36 9.04
C GLY A 32 5.40 7.70 8.46
N GLY A 33 6.62 7.76 7.92
CA GLY A 33 7.26 9.01 7.46
C GLY A 33 6.66 9.63 6.20
N PHE A 34 5.74 8.94 5.51
CA PHE A 34 4.95 9.50 4.42
C PHE A 34 3.63 10.14 4.89
N GLY A 35 3.24 9.91 6.14
CA GLY A 35 1.98 10.38 6.71
C GLY A 35 0.78 9.56 6.25
N LEU A 36 -0.29 9.59 7.06
CA LEU A 36 -1.44 8.71 6.90
C LEU A 36 -2.12 8.82 5.53
N THR A 37 -2.34 10.03 5.03
CA THR A 37 -3.05 10.23 3.75
C THR A 37 -2.31 9.58 2.59
N LYS A 38 -0.99 9.75 2.49
CA LYS A 38 -0.21 9.14 1.41
C LYS A 38 -0.11 7.63 1.58
N THR A 39 0.18 7.17 2.80
CA THR A 39 0.20 5.73 3.13
C THR A 39 -1.12 5.06 2.75
N PHE A 40 -2.26 5.64 3.13
CA PHE A 40 -3.57 5.08 2.82
C PHE A 40 -3.91 5.13 1.32
N TRP A 41 -3.90 6.31 0.71
CA TRP A 41 -4.37 6.46 -0.67
C TRP A 41 -3.41 5.88 -1.69
N LEU A 42 -2.11 6.18 -1.57
CA LEU A 42 -1.13 5.89 -2.61
C LEU A 42 -0.60 4.47 -2.50
N PHE A 43 -0.36 3.98 -1.28
CA PHE A 43 0.32 2.72 -1.04
C PHE A 43 -0.62 1.56 -0.68
N TRP A 44 -1.86 1.84 -0.28
CA TRP A 44 -2.86 0.82 0.01
C TRP A 44 -4.04 0.87 -0.97
N PHE A 45 -4.81 1.96 -0.99
CA PHE A 45 -6.05 2.05 -1.77
C PHE A 45 -5.82 1.90 -3.28
N LEU A 46 -4.86 2.63 -3.86
CA LEU A 46 -4.59 2.54 -5.30
C LEU A 46 -4.20 1.12 -5.73
N PRO A 47 -3.22 0.46 -5.08
CA PRO A 47 -2.87 -0.92 -5.42
C PRO A 47 -4.00 -1.92 -5.16
N THR A 48 -4.76 -1.78 -4.07
CA THR A 48 -5.92 -2.65 -3.80
C THR A 48 -6.95 -2.54 -4.91
N VAL A 49 -7.34 -1.32 -5.31
CA VAL A 49 -8.28 -1.10 -6.43
C VAL A 49 -7.73 -1.72 -7.72
N ALA A 50 -6.44 -1.51 -8.02
CA ALA A 50 -5.83 -2.08 -9.22
C ALA A 50 -5.88 -3.61 -9.22
N MET A 51 -5.57 -4.25 -8.09
CA MET A 51 -5.66 -5.71 -7.96
C MET A 51 -7.11 -6.20 -8.08
N SER A 52 -8.08 -5.49 -7.51
CA SER A 52 -9.50 -5.87 -7.62
C SER A 52 -10.01 -5.77 -9.07
N VAL A 53 -9.53 -4.78 -9.84
CA VAL A 53 -9.86 -4.71 -11.28
C VAL A 53 -9.27 -5.90 -12.03
N ILE A 54 -8.01 -6.27 -11.73
CA ILE A 54 -7.36 -7.43 -12.35
C ILE A 54 -8.11 -8.72 -11.99
N GLU A 55 -8.52 -8.86 -10.73
CA GLU A 55 -9.30 -10.00 -10.25
C GLU A 55 -10.64 -10.11 -10.98
N TYR A 56 -11.36 -8.99 -11.12
CA TYR A 56 -12.65 -8.94 -11.82
C TYR A 56 -12.57 -9.36 -13.29
N VAL A 57 -11.47 -9.04 -13.97
CA VAL A 57 -11.25 -9.45 -15.37
C VAL A 57 -10.55 -10.81 -15.51
N SER A 58 -10.16 -11.43 -14.40
CA SER A 58 -9.47 -12.72 -14.39
C SER A 58 -10.49 -13.85 -14.32
N GLU A 59 -10.45 -14.75 -15.30
CA GLU A 59 -11.30 -15.95 -15.32
C GLU A 59 -10.65 -17.16 -14.64
N SER A 60 -9.36 -17.05 -14.26
CA SER A 60 -8.62 -18.15 -13.66
C SER A 60 -8.68 -18.11 -12.13
N GLU A 61 -9.30 -19.12 -11.53
CA GLU A 61 -9.38 -19.31 -10.08
C GLU A 61 -7.99 -19.28 -9.41
N GLY A 62 -6.97 -19.87 -10.05
CA GLY A 62 -5.60 -19.84 -9.53
C GLY A 62 -4.95 -18.44 -9.55
N THR A 63 -5.35 -17.57 -10.48
CA THR A 63 -4.91 -16.17 -10.53
C THR A 63 -5.62 -15.35 -9.46
N ILE A 64 -6.93 -15.55 -9.29
CA ILE A 64 -7.75 -14.92 -8.24
C ILE A 64 -7.16 -15.26 -6.86
N PHE A 65 -6.89 -16.53 -6.57
CA PHE A 65 -6.27 -16.94 -5.31
C PHE A 65 -4.92 -16.26 -5.04
N LYS A 66 -4.07 -16.13 -6.08
CA LYS A 66 -2.78 -15.43 -5.95
C LYS A 66 -2.96 -13.94 -5.68
N LEU A 67 -3.98 -13.31 -6.27
CA LEU A 67 -4.32 -11.90 -6.03
C LEU A 67 -4.83 -11.71 -4.60
N ASP A 68 -5.70 -12.58 -4.11
CA ASP A 68 -6.16 -12.55 -2.71
C ASP A 68 -5.01 -12.67 -1.72
N ALA A 69 -4.09 -13.61 -1.95
CA ALA A 69 -2.90 -13.77 -1.11
C ALA A 69 -1.99 -12.53 -1.17
N ALA A 70 -1.81 -11.93 -2.35
CA ALA A 70 -1.02 -10.72 -2.53
C ALA A 70 -1.66 -9.50 -1.84
N MET A 71 -2.99 -9.34 -1.98
CA MET A 71 -3.76 -8.31 -1.27
C MET A 71 -3.63 -8.49 0.23
N LEU A 72 -3.75 -9.71 0.75
CA LEU A 72 -3.62 -9.98 2.18
C LEU A 72 -2.25 -9.53 2.72
N ILE A 73 -1.17 -9.85 2.02
CA ILE A 73 0.19 -9.45 2.40
C ILE A 73 0.32 -7.92 2.36
N LEU A 74 -0.18 -7.28 1.30
CA LEU A 74 -0.14 -5.83 1.16
C LEU A 74 -0.94 -5.15 2.29
N SER A 75 -2.19 -5.54 2.49
CA SER A 75 -3.07 -4.97 3.51
C SER A 75 -2.50 -5.17 4.91
N GLY A 76 -1.91 -6.34 5.21
CA GLY A 76 -1.20 -6.56 6.47
C GLY A 76 0.01 -5.63 6.67
N PHE A 77 0.82 -5.45 5.63
CA PHE A 77 1.97 -4.53 5.67
C PHE A 77 1.52 -3.07 5.86
N MET A 78 0.47 -2.66 5.14
CA MET A 78 -0.08 -1.30 5.19
C MET A 78 -0.78 -1.01 6.52
N PHE A 79 -1.42 -2.00 7.14
CA PHE A 79 -1.97 -1.90 8.48
C PHE A 79 -0.88 -1.51 9.50
N MET A 80 0.27 -2.20 9.47
CA MET A 80 1.41 -1.86 10.32
C MET A 80 1.97 -0.46 10.03
N ALA A 81 2.09 -0.08 8.75
CA ALA A 81 2.55 1.26 8.37
C ALA A 81 1.61 2.35 8.90
N VAL A 82 0.29 2.18 8.76
CA VAL A 82 -0.73 3.11 9.26
C VAL A 82 -0.68 3.23 10.78
N LEU A 83 -0.49 2.13 11.51
CA LEU A 83 -0.32 2.14 12.97
C LEU A 83 0.84 3.03 13.43
N LYS A 84 1.91 3.14 12.63
CA LYS A 84 3.08 3.96 12.95
C LYS A 84 2.96 5.42 12.50
N THR A 85 1.92 5.80 11.77
CA THR A 85 1.71 7.20 11.35
C THR A 85 1.22 8.09 12.51
N THR A 86 1.70 9.33 12.50
CA THR A 86 1.24 10.43 13.37
C THR A 86 0.16 11.23 12.63
N ALA A 87 -1.11 10.86 12.83
CA ALA A 87 -2.25 11.54 12.24
C ALA A 87 -3.38 11.72 13.26
N ARG A 88 -4.41 12.51 12.90
CA ARG A 88 -5.61 12.69 13.74
C ARG A 88 -6.22 11.33 14.08
N LYS A 89 -6.54 11.11 15.36
CA LYS A 89 -7.04 9.83 15.89
C LYS A 89 -8.20 9.26 15.08
N LEU A 90 -9.13 10.13 14.66
CA LEU A 90 -10.34 9.75 13.92
C LEU A 90 -10.02 9.23 12.51
N TRP A 91 -9.19 9.95 11.74
CA TRP A 91 -8.78 9.52 10.39
C TRP A 91 -7.95 8.23 10.42
N LYS A 92 -7.09 8.09 11.43
CA LYS A 92 -6.30 6.87 11.66
C LYS A 92 -7.19 5.67 12.00
N GLY A 93 -8.21 5.88 12.84
CA GLY A 93 -9.20 4.85 13.17
C GLY A 93 -9.92 4.36 11.92
N ILE A 94 -10.48 5.28 11.11
CA ILE A 94 -11.16 4.94 9.85
C ILE A 94 -10.25 4.13 8.92
N ALA A 95 -9.02 4.60 8.70
CA ALA A 95 -8.07 3.91 7.84
C ALA A 95 -7.76 2.48 8.33
N LEU A 96 -7.55 2.29 9.63
CA LEU A 96 -7.31 0.96 10.21
C LEU A 96 -8.54 0.06 10.11
N THR A 97 -9.75 0.58 10.32
CA THR A 97 -10.97 -0.20 10.19
C THR A 97 -11.17 -0.67 8.75
N LEU A 98 -10.93 0.19 7.76
CA LEU A 98 -11.04 -0.19 6.34
C LEU A 98 -10.01 -1.25 5.95
N ILE A 99 -8.74 -1.04 6.29
CA ILE A 99 -7.69 -2.03 6.00
C ILE A 99 -7.94 -3.34 6.76
N GLY A 100 -8.41 -3.26 8.01
CA GLY A 100 -8.74 -4.43 8.81
C GLY A 100 -9.92 -5.23 8.24
N ALA A 101 -10.96 -4.56 7.75
CA ALA A 101 -12.09 -5.20 7.09
C ALA A 101 -11.65 -5.91 5.80
N ASP A 102 -10.80 -5.26 5.00
CA ASP A 102 -10.21 -5.84 3.78
C ASP A 102 -9.41 -7.12 4.07
N ILE A 103 -8.56 -7.10 5.11
CA ILE A 103 -7.83 -8.30 5.57
C ILE A 103 -8.79 -9.45 5.91
N LEU A 104 -9.90 -9.16 6.61
CA LEU A 104 -10.89 -10.17 6.97
C LEU A 104 -11.59 -10.74 5.73
N LEU A 105 -11.90 -9.90 4.73
CA LEU A 105 -12.49 -10.34 3.48
C LEU A 105 -11.53 -11.23 2.68
N CYS A 106 -10.26 -10.84 2.54
CA CYS A 106 -9.25 -11.69 1.89
C CYS A 106 -9.07 -13.02 2.61
N LEU A 107 -9.03 -13.02 3.95
CA LEU A 107 -8.96 -14.26 4.74
C LEU A 107 -10.17 -15.16 4.49
N LEU A 108 -11.36 -14.57 4.41
CA LEU A 108 -12.59 -15.30 4.14
C LEU A 108 -12.57 -15.88 2.72
N ALA A 109 -12.17 -15.11 1.71
CA ALA A 109 -12.03 -15.57 0.32
C ALA A 109 -11.05 -16.75 0.22
N ILE A 110 -9.86 -16.62 0.83
CA ILE A 110 -8.86 -17.68 0.89
C ILE A 110 -9.42 -18.92 1.60
N SER A 111 -10.14 -18.74 2.71
CA SER A 111 -10.72 -19.88 3.45
C SER A 111 -11.79 -20.63 2.66
N LEU A 112 -12.61 -19.91 1.89
CA LEU A 112 -13.63 -20.48 1.01
C LEU A 112 -13.01 -21.26 -0.16
N PHE A 113 -11.85 -20.84 -0.65
CA PHE A 113 -11.14 -21.57 -1.71
C PHE A 113 -10.71 -22.99 -1.28
N PHE A 114 -10.45 -23.19 0.01
CA PHE A 114 -10.04 -24.50 0.55
C PHE A 114 -11.20 -25.38 1.02
N LEU A 115 -12.43 -24.86 1.01
CA LEU A 115 -13.63 -25.53 1.52
C LEU A 115 -14.43 -26.16 0.38
#